data_AF-A0A060YEW7-F1
#
_entry.id   AF-A0A060YEW7-F1
#
_cell.length_a   1.000
_cell.length_b   1.000
_cell.length_c   1.000
_cell.angle_alpha   90.00
_cell.angle_beta   90.00
_cell.angle_gamma   90.00
#
_symmetry.space_group_name_H-M   'P 1'
#
loop_
_entity.id
_entity.type
_entity.pdbx_description
1 polymer ?
#
loop_
_entity_poly.entity_id
_entity_poly.type
_entity_poly.pdbx_seq_one_letter_code
_entity_poly.pdbx_strand_id
1 'polypeptide(L)'
;MNAPHFSIDLLLLCISCGASVLAANSPTVSSTLPATNFTDLGSAFSYGEADSKNIILTRKKRYISQNDMLVILDYHNKVRGKVFPPASNMEYMTWDETLSKSAEDWAHSCLWEHGPRHLLRFLGQNLSVRTGR
;
A
#
# COMPACT_ATOMS: atom_id res chain seq x y z
N MET A 1 35.71 -46.07 -8.86
CA MET A 1 35.93 -44.67 -8.41
C MET A 1 35.20 -43.79 -9.40
N ASN A 2 34.28 -42.99 -8.86
CA ASN A 2 33.18 -42.33 -9.56
C ASN A 2 33.63 -41.04 -10.24
N ALA A 3 33.13 -40.79 -11.46
CA ALA A 3 32.67 -39.47 -11.90
C ALA A 3 31.94 -39.61 -13.25
N PRO A 4 30.60 -39.62 -13.28
CA PRO A 4 29.84 -39.48 -14.52
C PRO A 4 29.61 -38.01 -14.88
N HIS A 5 29.60 -37.78 -16.19
CA HIS A 5 29.19 -36.61 -16.96
C HIS A 5 28.09 -35.76 -16.29
N PHE A 6 28.40 -34.50 -15.97
CA PHE A 6 27.40 -33.50 -15.63
C PHE A 6 26.65 -33.09 -16.90
N SER A 7 25.47 -33.70 -17.08
CA SER A 7 24.43 -33.28 -18.01
C SER A 7 23.99 -31.86 -17.66
N ILE A 8 24.08 -30.94 -18.62
CA ILE A 8 23.60 -29.57 -18.50
C ILE A 8 22.09 -29.61 -18.74
N ASP A 9 21.32 -29.69 -17.64
CA ASP A 9 19.85 -29.62 -17.70
C ASP A 9 19.42 -28.19 -18.03
N LEU A 10 19.18 -27.94 -19.32
CA LEU A 10 18.55 -26.75 -19.86
C LEU A 10 17.05 -26.76 -19.48
N LEU A 11 16.72 -26.17 -18.33
CA LEU A 11 15.34 -25.94 -17.89
C LEU A 11 14.64 -24.94 -18.82
N LEU A 12 13.83 -25.48 -19.74
CA LEU A 12 12.94 -24.76 -20.64
C LEU A 12 11.80 -24.12 -19.82
N LEU A 13 11.77 -22.78 -19.74
CA LEU A 13 10.74 -22.01 -19.04
C LEU A 13 9.48 -21.91 -19.92
N CYS A 14 8.49 -22.78 -19.74
CA CYS A 14 7.19 -22.64 -20.38
C CYS A 14 6.37 -21.53 -19.67
N ILE A 15 6.31 -20.36 -20.30
CA ILE A 15 5.38 -19.28 -19.92
C ILE A 15 4.03 -19.57 -20.59
N SER A 16 3.03 -19.99 -19.82
CA SER A 16 1.63 -19.95 -20.27
C SER A 16 0.90 -18.78 -19.59
N CYS A 17 0.49 -17.83 -20.42
CA CYS A 17 -0.40 -16.73 -20.07
C CYS A 17 -1.82 -17.29 -19.94
N GLY A 18 -2.29 -17.48 -18.71
CA GLY A 18 -3.67 -17.87 -18.42
C GLY A 18 -4.50 -16.67 -17.98
N ALA A 19 -5.23 -16.05 -18.91
CA ALA A 19 -6.37 -15.21 -18.55
C ALA A 19 -7.54 -16.14 -18.21
N SER A 20 -8.15 -15.97 -17.04
CA SER A 20 -9.39 -16.64 -16.69
C SER A 20 -10.33 -15.65 -16.04
N VAL A 21 -11.29 -15.19 -16.83
CA VAL A 21 -12.50 -14.49 -16.40
C VAL A 21 -13.53 -15.56 -16.06
N LEU A 22 -13.96 -15.62 -14.80
CA LEU A 22 -15.23 -16.26 -14.44
C LEU A 22 -16.12 -15.24 -13.74
N ALA A 23 -17.21 -14.91 -14.41
CA ALA A 23 -18.37 -14.23 -13.86
C ALA A 23 -19.30 -15.26 -13.21
N ALA A 24 -19.86 -14.96 -12.03
CA ALA A 24 -21.22 -15.35 -11.60
C ALA A 24 -21.52 -15.00 -10.13
N ASN A 25 -22.60 -14.21 -9.98
CA ASN A 25 -23.70 -14.35 -9.01
C ASN A 25 -23.71 -13.54 -7.69
N SER A 26 -24.70 -12.65 -7.64
CA SER A 26 -25.25 -11.91 -6.49
C SER A 26 -26.01 -12.81 -5.50
N PRO A 27 -26.29 -12.30 -4.28
CA PRO A 27 -27.70 -12.10 -3.92
C PRO A 27 -28.00 -10.75 -3.25
N THR A 28 -29.18 -10.25 -3.59
CA THR A 28 -29.90 -9.07 -3.09
C THR A 28 -30.18 -9.13 -1.58
N VAL A 29 -29.87 -8.05 -0.85
CA VAL A 29 -30.57 -7.71 0.40
C VAL A 29 -30.93 -6.23 0.35
N SER A 30 -32.22 -5.96 0.23
CA SER A 30 -32.82 -4.63 0.39
C SER A 30 -33.17 -4.41 1.86
N SER A 31 -32.75 -3.29 2.43
CA SER A 31 -33.40 -2.70 3.61
C SER A 31 -33.49 -1.18 3.46
N THR A 32 -34.72 -0.70 3.56
CA THR A 32 -35.26 0.61 3.23
C THR A 32 -34.83 1.72 4.22
N LEU A 33 -34.61 2.94 3.69
CA LEU A 33 -34.41 4.23 4.40
C LEU A 33 -35.71 4.75 5.06
N PRO A 34 -35.71 5.72 6.01
CA PRO A 34 -35.69 7.18 5.72
C PRO A 34 -34.93 8.00 6.81
N ALA A 35 -34.64 9.30 6.74
CA ALA A 35 -35.26 10.42 6.05
C ALA A 35 -34.22 11.49 5.67
N THR A 36 -34.44 12.07 4.50
CA THR A 36 -33.82 13.28 3.96
C THR A 36 -34.47 14.52 4.54
N ASN A 37 -33.68 15.58 4.77
CA ASN A 37 -34.09 16.97 4.60
C ASN A 37 -32.85 17.85 4.60
N PHE A 38 -32.39 18.29 3.42
CA PHE A 38 -31.88 19.64 3.24
C PHE A 38 -32.10 20.06 1.79
N THR A 39 -32.91 21.10 1.64
CA THR A 39 -33.05 22.00 0.50
C THR A 39 -31.68 22.34 -0.10
N ASP A 40 -31.52 22.40 -1.43
CA ASP A 40 -31.91 23.56 -2.22
C ASP A 40 -31.48 23.41 -3.68
N LEU A 41 -32.26 24.10 -4.50
CA LEU A 41 -32.27 24.39 -5.91
C LEU A 41 -30.93 24.30 -6.66
N GLY A 42 -30.99 23.61 -7.80
CA GLY A 42 -29.93 23.64 -8.81
C GLY A 42 -29.65 25.07 -9.28
N SER A 43 -28.37 25.42 -9.30
CA SER A 43 -27.86 26.54 -10.08
C SER A 43 -26.72 26.04 -10.96
N ALA A 44 -26.83 26.45 -12.21
CA ALA A 44 -26.06 25.99 -13.36
C ALA A 44 -24.54 26.10 -13.17
N PHE A 45 -23.82 25.12 -13.72
CA PHE A 45 -22.44 25.30 -14.13
C PHE A 45 -22.36 26.50 -15.07
N SER A 46 -21.89 27.64 -14.56
CA SER A 46 -21.38 28.71 -15.40
C SER A 46 -19.86 28.61 -15.43
N TYR A 47 -19.35 28.35 -16.62
CA TYR A 47 -17.99 28.65 -17.03
C TYR A 47 -17.67 30.10 -16.65
N GLY A 48 -16.62 30.28 -15.86
CA GLY A 48 -16.05 31.57 -15.53
C GLY A 48 -14.54 31.48 -15.60
N GLU A 49 -14.00 32.08 -16.66
CA GLU A 49 -12.74 32.83 -16.73
C GLU A 49 -11.51 32.25 -16.02
N ALA A 50 -10.51 31.87 -16.81
CA ALA A 50 -9.16 31.61 -16.34
C ALA A 50 -8.51 32.90 -15.81
N ASP A 51 -8.35 33.05 -14.49
CA ASP A 51 -7.31 33.92 -13.91
C ASP A 51 -6.12 33.05 -13.45
N SER A 52 -5.17 32.94 -14.37
CA SER A 52 -3.89 32.26 -14.17
C SER A 52 -2.93 33.17 -13.39
N LYS A 53 -3.02 33.20 -12.06
CA LYS A 53 -1.98 33.80 -11.21
C LYS A 53 -1.70 32.95 -9.96
N ASN A 54 -0.58 32.22 -10.01
CA ASN A 54 0.10 31.51 -8.92
C ASN A 54 -0.70 30.44 -8.17
N ILE A 55 -0.95 29.29 -8.83
CA ILE A 55 -0.99 28.03 -8.09
C ILE A 55 0.45 27.78 -7.63
N ILE A 56 0.81 28.30 -6.44
CA ILE A 56 1.97 27.78 -5.72
C ILE A 56 1.64 26.30 -5.54
N LEU A 57 2.30 25.44 -6.30
CA LEU A 57 2.27 23.98 -6.17
C LEU A 57 2.94 23.64 -4.84
N THR A 58 2.30 24.04 -3.74
CA THR A 58 2.63 23.62 -2.40
C THR A 58 2.52 22.10 -2.45
N ARG A 59 3.66 21.43 -2.30
CA ARG A 59 3.73 19.97 -2.26
C ARG A 59 2.76 19.53 -1.18
N LYS A 60 1.58 19.04 -1.60
CA LYS A 60 0.56 18.57 -0.68
C LYS A 60 1.22 17.54 0.23
N LYS A 61 1.15 17.77 1.55
CA LYS A 61 1.57 16.80 2.56
C LYS A 61 0.85 15.50 2.24
N ARG A 62 1.60 14.49 1.77
CA ARG A 62 1.03 13.18 1.44
C ARG A 62 0.89 12.44 2.76
N TYR A 63 -0.33 12.31 3.25
CA TYR A 63 -0.65 11.35 4.29
C TYR A 63 -0.79 9.96 3.64
N ILE A 64 -0.57 8.89 4.42
CA ILE A 64 -0.85 7.52 3.95
C ILE A 64 -2.36 7.33 3.91
N SER A 65 -2.91 7.02 2.74
CA SER A 65 -4.35 6.76 2.60
C SER A 65 -4.73 5.37 3.16
N GLN A 66 -6.02 5.16 3.46
CA GLN A 66 -6.51 3.84 3.87
C GLN A 66 -6.20 2.75 2.83
N ASN A 67 -6.27 3.09 1.54
CA ASN A 67 -5.93 2.16 0.48
C ASN A 67 -4.43 1.81 0.49
N ASP A 68 -3.55 2.80 0.66
CA ASP A 68 -2.10 2.58 0.75
C ASP A 68 -1.73 1.71 1.95
N MET A 69 -2.41 1.91 3.08
CA MET A 69 -2.26 1.09 4.28
C MET A 69 -2.51 -0.39 3.98
N LEU A 70 -3.63 -0.70 3.32
CA LEU A 70 -3.99 -2.06 2.94
C LEU A 70 -2.96 -2.66 1.98
N VAL A 71 -2.54 -1.90 0.97
CA VAL A 71 -1.52 -2.34 0.00
C VAL A 71 -0.19 -2.67 0.69
N ILE A 72 0.24 -1.83 1.65
CA ILE A 72 1.46 -2.06 2.43
C ILE A 72 1.32 -3.35 3.24
N LEU A 73 0.21 -3.52 3.96
CA LEU A 73 0.00 -4.66 4.85
C LEU A 73 -0.10 -5.97 4.08
N ASP A 74 -0.87 -5.99 2.99
CA ASP A 74 -1.06 -7.15 2.13
C ASP A 74 0.27 -7.59 1.50
N TYR A 75 1.07 -6.63 1.03
CA TYR A 75 2.38 -6.94 0.47
C TYR A 75 3.30 -7.58 1.51
N HIS A 76 3.38 -7.02 2.72
CA HIS A 76 4.21 -7.57 3.80
C HIS A 76 3.78 -8.99 4.19
N ASN A 77 2.48 -9.21 4.40
CA ASN A 77 1.96 -10.53 4.75
C ASN A 77 2.17 -11.56 3.62
N LYS A 78 2.02 -11.14 2.37
CA LYS A 78 2.29 -11.99 1.20
C LYS A 78 3.75 -12.46 1.14
N VAL A 79 4.72 -11.57 1.36
CA VAL A 79 6.14 -11.96 1.30
C VAL A 79 6.57 -12.73 2.56
N ARG A 80 6.02 -12.39 3.74
CA ARG A 80 6.22 -13.15 4.98
C ARG A 80 5.73 -14.60 4.87
N GLY A 81 4.62 -14.83 4.17
CA GLY A 81 4.09 -16.17 3.92
C GLY A 81 4.87 -17.00 2.88
N LYS A 82 5.90 -16.42 2.24
CA LYS A 82 6.67 -17.06 1.15
C LYS A 82 8.17 -17.17 1.44
N VAL A 83 8.57 -16.96 2.69
CA VAL A 83 9.98 -17.07 3.09
C VAL A 83 10.52 -18.48 2.91
N PHE A 84 11.81 -18.57 2.56
CA PHE A 84 12.53 -19.84 2.47
C PHE A 84 13.84 -19.75 3.28
N PRO A 85 14.13 -20.72 4.18
CA PRO A 85 13.30 -21.88 4.52
C PRO A 85 11.94 -21.48 5.16
N PRO A 86 10.91 -22.34 5.10
CA PRO A 86 9.61 -22.04 5.70
C PRO A 86 9.74 -21.72 7.18
N ALA A 87 9.11 -20.64 7.62
CA ALA A 87 9.07 -20.27 9.03
C ALA A 87 8.04 -21.13 9.78
N SER A 88 8.41 -21.64 10.96
CA SER A 88 7.52 -22.44 11.80
C SER A 88 6.45 -21.62 12.53
N ASN A 89 6.71 -20.32 12.75
CA ASN A 89 5.81 -19.45 13.51
C ASN A 89 5.88 -17.98 13.05
N MET A 90 5.57 -17.72 11.78
CA MET A 90 5.51 -16.35 11.25
C MET A 90 4.12 -15.74 11.49
N GLU A 91 4.03 -14.79 12.41
CA GLU A 91 2.75 -14.16 12.75
C GLU A 91 2.20 -13.26 11.62
N TYR A 92 0.89 -13.07 11.59
CA TYR A 92 0.23 -12.17 10.63
C TYR A 92 0.37 -10.72 11.10
N MET A 93 0.82 -9.82 10.22
CA MET A 93 0.92 -8.40 10.55
C MET A 93 -0.46 -7.75 10.50
N THR A 94 -0.71 -6.87 11.46
CA THR A 94 -1.83 -5.94 11.49
C THR A 94 -1.31 -4.51 11.44
N TRP A 95 -2.17 -3.57 11.06
CA TRP A 95 -1.83 -2.15 11.14
C TRP A 95 -1.96 -1.65 12.58
N ASP A 96 -1.01 -0.83 13.01
CA ASP A 96 -1.05 -0.14 14.30
C ASP A 96 -1.02 1.38 14.05
N GLU A 97 -2.09 2.07 14.48
CA GLU A 97 -2.23 3.51 14.28
C GLU A 97 -1.21 4.33 15.08
N THR A 98 -0.78 3.84 16.25
CA THR A 98 0.20 4.52 17.09
C THR A 98 1.60 4.46 16.46
N LEU A 99 1.97 3.31 15.88
CA LEU A 99 3.21 3.16 15.11
C LEU A 99 3.18 3.99 13.83
N SER A 100 2.05 4.02 13.13
CA SER A 100 1.87 4.87 11.95
C SER A 100 2.11 6.34 12.27
N LYS A 101 1.51 6.84 13.36
CA LYS A 101 1.66 8.24 13.78
C LYS A 101 3.10 8.56 14.16
N SER A 102 3.74 7.68 14.92
CA SER A 102 5.16 7.82 15.28
C SER A 102 6.09 7.84 14.05
N ALA A 103 5.82 6.98 13.06
CA ALA A 103 6.56 6.96 11.80
C ALA A 103 6.34 8.22 10.97
N GLU A 104 5.11 8.75 10.93
CA GLU A 104 4.80 10.04 10.31
C GLU A 104 5.58 11.17 10.98
N ASP A 105 5.51 11.28 12.32
CA ASP A 105 6.20 12.32 13.09
C ASP A 105 7.72 12.28 12.86
N TRP A 106 8.32 11.08 12.79
CA TRP A 106 9.74 10.95 12.46
C TRP A 106 10.05 11.38 11.02
N ALA A 107 9.23 10.98 10.05
CA ALA A 107 9.43 11.37 8.65
C ALA A 107 9.32 12.89 8.43
N HIS A 108 8.49 13.59 9.23
CA HIS A 108 8.38 15.06 9.19
C HIS A 108 9.66 15.79 9.60
N SER A 109 10.55 15.16 10.38
CA SER A 109 11.85 15.74 10.73
C SER A 109 12.76 15.94 9.50
N CYS A 110 12.47 15.24 8.40
CA CYS A 110 13.28 15.24 7.17
C CYS A 110 14.75 14.83 7.40
N LEU A 111 15.03 14.07 8.46
CA LEU A 111 16.36 13.54 8.75
C LEU A 111 16.50 12.11 8.22
N TRP A 112 17.58 11.84 7.49
CA TRP A 112 17.90 10.49 7.01
C TRP A 112 18.69 9.70 8.05
N GLU A 113 18.03 9.36 9.14
CA GLU A 113 18.58 8.56 10.24
C GLU A 113 17.46 7.82 10.98
N HIS A 114 17.85 6.85 11.81
CA HIS A 114 16.90 6.07 12.60
C HIS A 114 16.35 6.83 13.81
N GLY A 115 15.05 6.63 14.06
CA GLY A 115 14.22 7.30 15.06
C GLY A 115 14.54 6.97 16.50
N PRO A 116 13.88 7.63 17.47
CA PRO A 116 14.47 7.92 18.78
C PRO A 116 15.14 6.70 19.41
N ARG A 117 16.43 6.83 19.75
CA ARG A 117 17.28 5.70 20.18
C ARG A 117 16.68 4.86 21.31
N HIS A 118 15.90 5.49 22.19
CA HIS A 118 15.23 4.82 23.30
C HIS A 118 14.10 3.87 22.85
N LEU A 119 13.45 4.13 21.72
CA LEU A 119 12.40 3.28 21.16
C LEU A 119 12.97 2.13 20.31
N LEU A 120 14.12 2.33 19.66
CA LEU A 120 14.73 1.32 18.79
C LEU A 120 15.14 0.04 19.51
N ARG A 121 15.22 0.05 20.84
CA ARG A 121 15.42 -1.16 21.64
C ARG A 121 14.22 -2.12 21.55
N PHE A 122 13.02 -1.59 21.32
CA PHE A 122 11.76 -2.32 21.39
C PHE A 122 11.03 -2.37 20.05
N LEU A 123 11.28 -1.39 19.16
CA LEU A 123 10.62 -1.25 17.87
C LEU A 123 11.65 -1.21 16.74
N GLY A 124 11.42 -2.01 15.70
CA GLY A 124 12.20 -1.95 14.46
C GLY A 124 11.79 -0.77 13.58
N GLN A 125 12.67 -0.34 12.68
CA GLN A 125 12.39 0.72 11.72
C GLN A 125 13.06 0.46 10.37
N ASN A 126 12.28 0.56 9.30
CA ASN A 126 12.79 0.55 7.92
C ASN A 126 12.58 1.95 7.32
N LEU A 127 13.58 2.44 6.58
CA LEU A 127 13.55 3.78 5.98
C LEU A 127 13.69 3.68 4.46
N SER A 128 13.07 4.61 3.75
CA SER A 128 13.27 4.78 2.30
C SER A 128 13.26 6.25 1.91
N VAL A 129 14.09 6.64 0.95
CA VAL A 129 14.08 7.98 0.34
C VAL A 129 13.82 7.84 -1.15
N ARG A 130 12.99 8.75 -1.66
CA ARG A 130 12.88 9.02 -3.10
C ARG A 130 13.07 10.52 -3.31
N THR A 131 13.97 10.89 -4.21
CA THR A 131 14.05 12.27 -4.73
C THR A 131 13.08 12.43 -5.90
N GLY A 132 12.57 13.65 -6.10
CA GLY A 132 11.76 13.97 -7.28
C GLY A 132 12.62 14.01 -8.54
N ARG A 133 12.04 13.64 -9.68
CA ARG A 133 12.53 14.07 -10.99
C ARG A 133 11.83 15.35 -11.38
#